data_AF-A0A950D4V4-F1
#
_entry.id   AF-A0A950D4V4-F1
#
_cell.length_a   1.000
_cell.length_b   1.000
_cell.length_c   1.000
_cell.angle_alpha   90.00
_cell.angle_beta   90.00
_cell.angle_gamma   90.00
#
_symmetry.space_group_name_H-M   'P 1'
#
loop_
_entity.id
_entity.type
_entity.pdbx_description
1 polymer ?
#
loop_
_entity_poly.entity_id
_entity_poly.type
_entity_poly.pdbx_seq_one_letter_code
_entity_poly.pdbx_strand_id
1 'polypeptide(L)'
;MMNDMRASSHVLPYYPDARKASVLVEAFLWYTKLTLGVGEDRIALLSSVCSDDLKSVELPDTDMVGPFILGGLDGYPFVGKTGLGAFSHHVPEHGTALLFFGPHVGSTDAGQVGRVVRPGQSAPSDCCGAAMAGLRKLEAGGVTYKPPCDFAVDDYQQETLEQLLLEYADEILGAGSPDEARHFVRLTDVIYR
;
A
#
# COMPACT_ATOMS: atom_id res chain seq x y z
N MET A 1 19.59 17.55 -12.74
CA MET A 1 19.05 16.17 -12.68
C MET A 1 18.17 15.93 -11.42
N MET A 2 17.35 16.89 -10.97
CA MET A 2 16.39 16.66 -9.86
C MET A 2 14.94 16.48 -10.32
N ASN A 3 14.62 16.86 -11.57
CA ASN A 3 13.24 16.80 -12.10
C ASN A 3 12.77 15.40 -12.52
N ASP A 4 13.68 14.43 -12.66
CA ASP A 4 13.34 13.07 -13.13
C ASP A 4 12.96 12.11 -12.00
N MET A 5 13.01 12.56 -10.74
CA MET A 5 12.67 11.73 -9.57
C MET A 5 11.24 11.95 -9.05
N ARG A 6 10.58 13.04 -9.46
CA ARG A 6 9.24 13.40 -8.98
C ARG A 6 8.16 12.60 -9.71
N ALA A 7 7.07 12.31 -9.00
CA ALA A 7 5.88 11.74 -9.61
C ALA A 7 5.23 12.70 -10.62
N SER A 8 4.29 12.20 -11.43
CA SER A 8 3.60 12.99 -12.45
C SER A 8 2.86 14.19 -11.84
N SER A 9 2.60 15.23 -12.65
CA SER A 9 1.91 16.44 -12.22
C SER A 9 0.50 16.20 -11.66
N HIS A 10 -0.12 15.06 -11.96
CA HIS A 10 -1.44 14.68 -11.43
C HIS A 10 -1.36 14.12 -9.99
N VAL A 11 -0.20 13.63 -9.57
CA VAL A 11 0.01 13.06 -8.22
C VAL A 11 0.39 14.15 -7.22
N LEU A 12 1.20 15.13 -7.65
CA LEU A 12 1.75 16.19 -6.78
C LEU A 12 0.71 17.04 -6.02
N PRO A 13 -0.52 17.29 -6.51
CA PRO A 13 -1.55 17.98 -5.75
C PRO A 13 -2.01 17.23 -4.48
N TYR A 14 -1.84 15.91 -4.45
CA TYR A 14 -2.20 15.05 -3.32
C TYR A 14 -0.98 14.63 -2.51
N TYR A 15 0.13 14.31 -3.20
CA TYR A 15 1.40 13.89 -2.58
C TYR A 15 2.57 14.74 -3.12
N PRO A 16 2.79 15.95 -2.61
CA PRO A 16 3.83 16.87 -3.11
C PRO A 16 5.26 16.31 -3.06
N ASP A 17 5.50 15.39 -2.12
CA ASP A 17 6.79 14.74 -1.91
C ASP A 17 6.93 13.38 -2.59
N ALA A 18 5.95 12.95 -3.39
CA ALA A 18 6.00 11.69 -4.10
C ALA A 18 7.26 11.58 -4.97
N ARG A 19 7.90 10.40 -4.90
CA ARG A 19 9.09 10.02 -5.66
C ARG A 19 8.84 8.70 -6.38
N LYS A 20 9.59 8.45 -7.45
CA LYS A 20 9.62 7.12 -8.10
C LYS A 20 10.11 6.07 -7.11
N ALA A 21 9.45 4.92 -7.05
CA ALA A 21 9.79 3.84 -6.11
C ALA A 21 11.22 3.31 -6.30
N SER A 22 11.71 3.23 -7.53
CA SER A 22 13.09 2.78 -7.84
C SER A 22 14.15 3.61 -7.12
N VAL A 23 13.98 4.94 -7.06
CA VAL A 23 14.90 5.85 -6.35
C VAL A 23 14.94 5.54 -4.86
N LEU A 24 13.78 5.18 -4.28
CA LEU A 24 13.69 4.86 -2.86
C LEU A 24 14.42 3.55 -2.56
N VAL A 25 14.21 2.51 -3.36
CA VAL A 25 14.85 1.20 -3.12
C VAL A 25 16.36 1.29 -3.28
N GLU A 26 16.86 1.95 -4.33
CA GLU A 26 18.30 2.18 -4.51
C GLU A 26 18.91 2.94 -3.32
N ALA A 27 18.25 4.01 -2.85
CA ALA A 27 18.70 4.77 -1.69
C ALA A 27 18.78 3.92 -0.41
N PHE A 28 17.84 2.99 -0.22
CA PHE A 28 17.87 2.05 0.91
C PHE A 28 19.04 1.06 0.83
N LEU A 29 19.30 0.47 -0.34
CA LEU A 29 20.43 -0.45 -0.52
C LEU A 29 21.77 0.27 -0.30
N TRP A 30 21.88 1.52 -0.76
CA TRP A 30 23.03 2.37 -0.44
C TRP A 30 23.17 2.65 1.05
N TYR A 31 22.08 3.00 1.73
CA TYR A 31 22.09 3.27 3.17
C TYR A 31 22.52 2.05 3.99
N THR A 32 21.92 0.89 3.74
CA THR A 32 22.25 -0.36 4.45
C THR A 32 23.72 -0.74 4.26
N LYS A 33 24.24 -0.62 3.03
CA LYS A 33 25.64 -0.88 2.72
C LYS A 33 26.60 0.10 3.40
N LEU A 34 26.36 1.40 3.26
CA LEU A 34 27.31 2.43 3.72
C LEU A 34 27.23 2.69 5.22
N THR A 35 26.04 2.60 5.82
CA THR A 35 25.82 2.96 7.23
C THR A 35 25.79 1.74 8.13
N LEU A 36 25.24 0.61 7.67
CA LEU A 36 25.12 -0.60 8.49
C LEU A 36 26.18 -1.67 8.15
N GLY A 37 26.91 -1.51 7.03
CA GLY A 37 27.86 -2.53 6.57
C GLY A 37 27.18 -3.84 6.15
N VAL A 38 25.89 -3.78 5.79
CA VAL A 38 25.09 -4.93 5.37
C VAL A 38 24.91 -4.87 3.86
N GLY A 39 25.37 -5.91 3.16
CA GLY A 39 25.15 -6.08 1.72
C GLY A 39 23.79 -6.69 1.45
N GLU A 40 23.34 -6.60 0.20
CA GLU A 40 22.02 -7.07 -0.25
C GLU A 40 21.83 -8.57 0.00
N ASP A 41 22.91 -9.35 -0.10
CA ASP A 41 23.02 -10.78 0.21
C ASP A 41 22.69 -11.14 1.67
N ARG A 42 22.68 -10.15 2.56
CA ARG A 42 22.33 -10.29 3.98
C ARG A 42 21.08 -9.53 4.38
N ILE A 43 20.24 -9.18 3.40
CA ILE A 43 18.93 -8.55 3.63
C ILE A 43 17.84 -9.57 3.33
N ALA A 44 16.92 -9.75 4.28
CA ALA A 44 15.65 -10.44 4.05
C ALA A 44 14.52 -9.41 3.85
N LEU A 45 13.89 -9.43 2.69
CA LEU A 45 12.82 -8.53 2.30
C LEU A 45 11.46 -9.08 2.76
N LEU A 46 10.66 -8.24 3.41
CA LEU A 46 9.23 -8.43 3.54
C LEU A 46 8.50 -7.35 2.74
N SER A 47 7.34 -7.72 2.19
CA SER A 47 6.46 -6.79 1.49
C SER A 47 5.03 -6.88 2.02
N SER A 48 4.45 -5.76 2.43
CA SER A 48 3.03 -5.62 2.76
C SER A 48 2.39 -4.61 1.82
N VAL A 49 2.02 -5.08 0.64
CA VAL A 49 1.36 -4.31 -0.42
C VAL A 49 0.10 -5.02 -0.88
N CYS A 50 -0.75 -4.32 -1.62
CA CYS A 50 -2.02 -4.86 -2.08
C CYS A 50 -1.85 -6.10 -2.96
N SER A 51 -2.81 -7.02 -2.88
CA SER A 51 -2.92 -8.18 -3.78
C SER A 51 -3.30 -7.84 -5.22
N ASP A 52 -3.47 -6.56 -5.56
CA ASP A 52 -3.70 -6.07 -6.92
C ASP A 52 -2.60 -6.57 -7.88
N ASP A 53 -2.97 -6.89 -9.13
CA ASP A 53 -2.08 -7.43 -10.15
C ASP A 53 -1.19 -6.36 -10.80
N LEU A 54 -1.49 -5.10 -10.56
CA LEU A 54 -0.55 -4.01 -10.87
C LEU A 54 0.61 -4.05 -9.88
N LYS A 55 1.83 -4.05 -10.43
CA LYS A 55 3.05 -3.88 -9.63
C LYS A 55 2.98 -2.55 -8.89
N SER A 56 2.50 -2.59 -7.65
CA SER A 56 2.47 -1.43 -6.75
C SER A 56 3.89 -0.96 -6.43
N VAL A 57 4.87 -1.87 -6.48
CA VAL A 57 6.31 -1.59 -6.41
C VAL A 57 7.12 -2.44 -7.36
N GLU A 58 8.06 -1.79 -8.04
CA GLU A 58 9.16 -2.46 -8.73
C GLU A 58 10.34 -2.59 -7.77
N LEU A 59 10.58 -3.81 -7.32
CA LEU A 59 11.82 -4.14 -6.62
C LEU A 59 12.91 -4.41 -7.66
N PRO A 60 14.14 -3.88 -7.47
CA PRO A 60 15.26 -4.22 -8.33
C PRO A 60 15.56 -5.72 -8.22
N ASP A 61 16.25 -6.25 -9.24
CA ASP A 61 16.84 -7.57 -9.16
C ASP A 61 18.00 -7.51 -8.15
N THR A 62 17.88 -8.24 -7.04
CA THR A 62 18.83 -8.19 -5.92
C THR A 62 19.12 -9.58 -5.38
N ASP A 63 20.24 -9.70 -4.66
CA ASP A 63 20.61 -10.91 -3.93
C ASP A 63 19.87 -11.06 -2.59
N MET A 64 18.82 -10.27 -2.35
CA MET A 64 18.03 -10.33 -1.12
C MET A 64 17.22 -11.63 -1.01
N VAL A 65 17.05 -12.12 0.21
CA VAL A 65 16.11 -13.22 0.48
C VAL A 65 14.68 -12.68 0.46
N GLY A 66 13.78 -13.29 -0.33
CA GLY A 66 12.34 -12.96 -0.33
C GLY A 66 11.81 -12.48 -1.69
N PRO A 67 10.69 -11.73 -1.72
CA PRO A 67 10.00 -11.16 -0.57
C PRO A 67 9.16 -12.18 0.23
N PHE A 68 9.12 -12.03 1.55
CA PHE A 68 8.08 -12.62 2.40
C PHE A 68 6.83 -11.71 2.36
N ILE A 69 5.71 -12.23 1.88
CA ILE A 69 4.50 -11.44 1.68
C ILE A 69 3.69 -11.37 2.97
N LEU A 70 3.49 -10.16 3.49
CA LEU A 70 2.67 -9.85 4.68
C LEU A 70 1.30 -9.28 4.32
N GLY A 71 1.17 -8.72 3.12
CA GLY A 71 0.01 -7.93 2.70
C GLY A 71 -1.24 -8.75 2.42
N GLY A 72 -2.21 -8.09 1.80
CA GLY A 72 -3.49 -8.62 1.36
C GLY A 72 -4.27 -7.47 0.73
N LEU A 73 -5.60 -7.42 0.89
CA LEU A 73 -6.38 -6.29 0.38
C LEU A 73 -5.85 -4.95 0.92
N ASP A 74 -5.66 -3.99 0.02
CA ASP A 74 -5.11 -2.66 0.27
C ASP A 74 -3.73 -2.62 0.98
N GLY A 75 -3.00 -3.74 0.99
CA GLY A 75 -1.66 -3.81 1.58
C GLY A 75 -1.60 -3.88 3.10
N TYR A 76 -2.74 -4.01 3.77
CA TYR A 76 -2.76 -4.24 5.21
C TYR A 76 -2.08 -5.58 5.58
N PRO A 77 -1.27 -5.64 6.66
CA PRO A 77 -0.42 -6.80 6.97
C PRO A 77 -1.20 -7.97 7.59
N PHE A 78 -2.08 -8.60 6.80
CA PHE A 78 -3.00 -9.65 7.25
C PHE A 78 -2.35 -10.94 7.75
N VAL A 79 -1.09 -11.21 7.41
CA VAL A 79 -0.38 -12.40 7.95
C VAL A 79 -0.10 -12.26 9.46
N GLY A 80 -0.12 -11.03 9.98
CA GLY A 80 -0.10 -10.74 11.41
C GLY A 80 1.15 -11.22 12.15
N LYS A 81 1.04 -11.33 13.48
CA LYS A 81 2.16 -11.67 14.37
C LYS A 81 2.76 -13.05 14.09
N THR A 82 1.92 -14.02 13.72
CA THR A 82 2.37 -15.36 13.34
C THR A 82 3.24 -15.31 12.09
N GLY A 83 2.82 -14.55 11.08
CA GLY A 83 3.62 -14.30 9.87
C GLY A 83 4.97 -13.65 10.17
N LEU A 84 4.96 -12.60 10.99
CA LEU A 84 6.18 -11.90 11.35
C LEU A 84 7.14 -12.80 12.15
N GLY A 85 6.60 -13.64 13.04
CA GLY A 85 7.37 -14.66 13.75
C GLY A 85 7.97 -15.70 12.81
N ALA A 86 7.20 -16.19 11.83
CA ALA A 86 7.71 -17.09 10.80
C ALA A 86 8.86 -16.45 10.01
N PHE A 87 8.66 -15.22 9.53
CA PHE A 87 9.69 -14.46 8.81
C PHE A 87 10.98 -14.28 9.61
N SER A 88 10.91 -14.08 10.93
CA SER A 88 12.10 -13.79 11.74
C SER A 88 13.20 -14.86 11.63
N HIS A 89 12.83 -16.11 11.33
CA HIS A 89 13.77 -17.21 11.10
C HIS A 89 14.44 -17.19 9.72
N HIS A 90 13.99 -16.33 8.80
CA HIS A 90 14.51 -16.22 7.44
C HIS A 90 15.57 -15.12 7.30
N VAL A 91 15.77 -14.30 8.34
CA VAL A 91 16.80 -13.24 8.32
C VAL A 91 18.19 -13.89 8.34
N PRO A 92 19.09 -13.55 7.40
CA PRO A 92 20.46 -14.07 7.37
C PRO A 92 21.23 -13.79 8.67
N GLU A 93 22.19 -14.65 9.00
CA GLU A 93 23.11 -14.41 10.11
C GLU A 93 23.86 -13.09 9.91
N HIS A 94 23.92 -12.28 10.97
CA HIS A 94 24.49 -10.92 10.91
C HIS A 94 23.88 -10.06 9.79
N GLY A 95 22.63 -10.34 9.43
CA GLY A 95 21.84 -9.62 8.43
C GLY A 95 20.78 -8.71 9.06
N THR A 96 19.92 -8.18 8.20
CA THR A 96 18.79 -7.33 8.59
C THR A 96 17.53 -7.69 7.81
N ALA A 97 16.39 -7.31 8.36
CA ALA A 97 15.14 -7.28 7.63
C ALA A 97 14.96 -5.92 6.94
N LEU A 98 14.35 -5.92 5.76
CA LEU A 98 13.81 -4.74 5.10
C LEU A 98 12.32 -4.94 4.91
N LEU A 99 11.50 -4.05 5.47
CA LEU A 99 10.05 -4.07 5.26
C LEU A 99 9.65 -2.97 4.29
N PHE A 100 9.11 -3.36 3.14
CA PHE A 100 8.39 -2.46 2.25
C PHE A 100 6.89 -2.60 2.52
N PHE A 101 6.17 -1.51 2.81
CA PHE A 101 4.74 -1.58 3.05
C PHE A 101 3.99 -0.32 2.64
N GLY A 102 2.71 -0.48 2.36
CA GLY A 102 1.77 0.62 2.22
C GLY A 102 0.56 0.26 1.35
N PRO A 103 -0.54 1.02 1.51
CA PRO A 103 -1.66 1.01 0.56
C PRO A 103 -1.25 1.66 -0.76
N HIS A 104 -2.15 1.64 -1.75
CA HIS A 104 -1.86 2.22 -3.06
C HIS A 104 -3.05 2.98 -3.65
N VAL A 105 -2.72 4.03 -4.40
CA VAL A 105 -3.69 4.87 -5.12
C VAL A 105 -3.34 4.87 -6.60
N GLY A 106 -4.28 4.41 -7.42
CA GLY A 106 -4.22 4.51 -8.86
C GLY A 106 -4.45 5.94 -9.35
N SER A 107 -3.83 6.30 -10.47
CA SER A 107 -4.14 7.52 -11.20
C SER A 107 -4.08 7.26 -12.70
N THR A 108 -5.08 7.73 -13.45
CA THR A 108 -5.06 7.65 -14.92
C THR A 108 -4.22 8.77 -15.53
N ASP A 109 -3.86 8.65 -16.81
CA ASP A 109 -3.19 9.73 -17.55
C ASP A 109 -4.04 11.02 -17.66
N ALA A 110 -5.36 10.90 -17.46
CA ALA A 110 -6.27 12.04 -17.37
C ALA A 110 -6.34 12.65 -15.95
N GLY A 111 -5.60 12.10 -14.98
CA GLY A 111 -5.57 12.55 -13.59
C GLY A 111 -6.75 12.08 -12.74
N GLN A 112 -7.46 11.03 -13.15
CA GLN A 112 -8.53 10.44 -12.31
C GLN A 112 -7.90 9.60 -11.21
N VAL A 113 -7.99 10.10 -9.97
CA VAL A 113 -7.49 9.44 -8.75
C VAL A 113 -8.38 8.25 -8.39
N GLY A 114 -7.77 7.19 -7.85
CA GLY A 114 -8.45 5.95 -7.49
C GLY A 114 -8.75 5.05 -8.68
N ARG A 115 -8.20 5.35 -9.85
CA ARG A 115 -8.50 4.68 -11.11
C ARG A 115 -7.24 4.42 -11.94
N VAL A 116 -7.27 3.34 -12.72
CA VAL A 116 -6.21 2.97 -13.68
C VAL A 116 -6.80 2.32 -14.92
N VAL A 117 -6.12 2.46 -16.06
CA VAL A 117 -6.41 1.66 -17.26
C VAL A 117 -5.49 0.45 -17.26
N ARG A 118 -6.05 -0.74 -17.05
CA ARG A 118 -5.28 -1.99 -16.95
C ARG A 118 -4.86 -2.48 -18.34
N PRO A 119 -3.71 -3.18 -18.46
CA PRO A 119 -3.28 -3.75 -19.74
C PRO A 119 -4.39 -4.59 -20.39
N GLY A 120 -4.67 -4.33 -21.67
CA GLY A 120 -5.71 -5.03 -22.42
C GLY A 120 -7.15 -4.53 -22.16
N GLN A 121 -7.34 -3.46 -21.38
CA GLN A 121 -8.65 -2.84 -21.14
C GLN A 121 -8.69 -1.41 -21.72
N SER A 122 -9.87 -0.95 -22.11
CA SER A 122 -10.09 0.41 -22.64
C SER A 122 -10.73 1.37 -21.64
N ALA A 123 -11.39 0.84 -20.60
CA ALA A 123 -12.07 1.62 -19.57
C ALA A 123 -11.26 1.60 -18.27
N PRO A 124 -11.21 2.73 -17.53
CA PRO A 124 -10.58 2.76 -16.23
C PRO A 124 -11.38 1.94 -15.20
N SER A 125 -10.67 1.26 -14.30
CA SER A 125 -11.23 0.53 -13.16
C SER A 125 -10.64 1.03 -11.85
N ASP A 126 -11.29 0.70 -10.72
CA ASP A 126 -10.87 1.14 -9.38
C ASP A 126 -9.49 0.57 -9.01
N CYS A 127 -8.70 1.37 -8.29
CA CYS A 127 -7.35 1.05 -7.84
C CYS A 127 -6.95 1.97 -6.67
N CYS A 128 -6.81 1.50 -5.43
CA CYS A 128 -7.13 0.16 -4.92
C CYS A 128 -8.64 -0.16 -4.96
N GLY A 129 -9.02 -1.32 -5.52
CA GLY A 129 -10.42 -1.73 -5.61
C GLY A 129 -11.09 -1.98 -4.25
N ALA A 130 -10.38 -2.64 -3.32
CA ALA A 130 -10.88 -2.95 -1.97
C ALA A 130 -11.15 -1.67 -1.16
N ALA A 131 -10.21 -0.72 -1.21
CA ALA A 131 -10.33 0.57 -0.57
C ALA A 131 -11.49 1.41 -1.16
N MET A 132 -11.64 1.43 -2.49
CA MET A 132 -12.76 2.15 -3.15
C MET A 132 -14.11 1.52 -2.80
N ALA A 133 -14.19 0.18 -2.72
CA ALA A 133 -15.41 -0.51 -2.29
C ALA A 133 -15.78 -0.14 -0.85
N GLY A 134 -14.80 -0.15 0.05
CA GLY A 134 -14.98 0.27 1.44
C GLY A 134 -15.40 1.74 1.57
N LEU A 135 -14.76 2.65 0.82
CA LEU A 135 -15.10 4.07 0.79
C LEU A 135 -16.57 4.30 0.39
N ARG A 136 -16.99 3.74 -0.74
CA ARG A 136 -18.35 3.94 -1.25
C ARG A 136 -19.40 3.35 -0.31
N LYS A 137 -19.09 2.21 0.32
CA LYS A 137 -19.96 1.62 1.35
C LYS A 137 -20.06 2.52 2.57
N LEU A 138 -18.94 3.14 2.99
CA LEU A 138 -18.91 4.10 4.09
C LEU A 138 -19.72 5.37 3.77
N GLU A 139 -19.53 5.96 2.59
CA GLU A 139 -20.26 7.14 2.10
C GLU A 139 -21.77 6.87 2.01
N ALA A 140 -22.17 5.65 1.65
CA ALA A 140 -23.56 5.22 1.61
C ALA A 140 -24.15 4.92 3.01
N GLY A 141 -23.36 5.03 4.08
CA GLY A 141 -23.77 4.65 5.45
C GLY A 141 -23.98 3.15 5.63
N GLY A 142 -23.39 2.33 4.76
CA GLY A 142 -23.55 0.87 4.75
C GLY A 142 -22.52 0.11 5.57
N VAL A 143 -21.48 0.78 6.09
CA VAL A 143 -20.52 0.18 7.02
C VAL A 143 -21.08 0.29 8.43
N THR A 144 -21.27 -0.85 9.10
CA THR A 144 -21.70 -0.92 10.49
C THR A 144 -20.65 -1.65 11.31
N TYR A 145 -20.62 -1.36 12.61
CA TYR A 145 -19.69 -2.05 13.50
C TYR A 145 -19.98 -3.54 13.51
N LYS A 146 -18.91 -4.33 13.37
CA LYS A 146 -18.94 -5.78 13.35
C LYS A 146 -17.74 -6.30 14.13
N PRO A 147 -17.91 -7.12 15.20
CA PRO A 147 -16.78 -7.68 15.91
C PRO A 147 -16.10 -8.77 15.04
N PRO A 148 -14.78 -9.00 15.20
CA PRO A 148 -14.05 -9.95 14.35
C PRO A 148 -14.59 -11.38 14.31
N CYS A 149 -15.26 -11.84 15.36
CA CYS A 149 -15.87 -13.17 15.40
C CYS A 149 -17.05 -13.34 14.44
N ASP A 150 -17.65 -12.23 14.01
CA ASP A 150 -18.78 -12.25 13.09
C ASP A 150 -18.31 -12.12 11.64
N PHE A 151 -17.00 -11.90 11.42
CA PHE A 151 -16.49 -11.67 10.08
C PHE A 151 -16.76 -12.85 9.14
N ALA A 152 -17.12 -12.55 7.89
CA ALA A 152 -17.27 -13.56 6.86
C ALA A 152 -15.90 -14.20 6.61
N VAL A 153 -15.77 -15.51 6.80
CA VAL A 153 -14.47 -16.22 6.73
C VAL A 153 -13.82 -16.06 5.34
N ASP A 154 -14.62 -15.91 4.31
CA ASP A 154 -14.21 -15.72 2.91
C ASP A 154 -13.99 -14.26 2.51
N ASP A 155 -14.37 -13.28 3.34
CA ASP A 155 -14.23 -11.84 3.06
C ASP A 155 -13.70 -11.03 4.25
N TYR A 156 -13.08 -11.69 5.22
CA TYR A 156 -12.64 -11.07 6.48
C TYR A 156 -11.65 -9.92 6.26
N GLN A 157 -10.87 -9.94 5.16
CA GLN A 157 -9.93 -8.87 4.83
C GLN A 157 -10.68 -7.58 4.49
N GLN A 158 -11.72 -7.66 3.65
CA GLN A 158 -12.52 -6.50 3.29
C GLN A 158 -13.27 -5.98 4.52
N GLU A 159 -13.87 -6.85 5.32
CA GLU A 159 -14.57 -6.42 6.54
C GLU A 159 -13.61 -5.81 7.57
N THR A 160 -12.37 -6.30 7.67
CA THR A 160 -11.33 -5.66 8.49
C THR A 160 -11.05 -4.24 8.01
N LEU A 161 -10.85 -4.04 6.70
CA LEU A 161 -10.66 -2.71 6.13
C LEU A 161 -11.86 -1.81 6.46
N GLU A 162 -13.09 -2.28 6.21
CA GLU A 162 -14.30 -1.53 6.53
C GLU A 162 -14.39 -1.10 8.00
N GLN A 163 -14.01 -1.97 8.95
CA GLN A 163 -13.97 -1.59 10.37
C GLN A 163 -12.93 -0.49 10.65
N LEU A 164 -11.76 -0.54 10.00
CA LEU A 164 -10.77 0.54 10.08
C LEU A 164 -11.34 1.84 9.49
N LEU A 165 -12.00 1.77 8.33
CA LEU A 165 -12.62 2.94 7.72
C LEU A 165 -13.71 3.56 8.60
N LEU A 166 -14.51 2.73 9.26
CA LEU A 166 -15.55 3.17 10.19
C LEU A 166 -14.97 3.93 11.39
N GLU A 167 -13.84 3.45 11.94
CA GLU A 167 -13.16 4.11 13.07
C GLU A 167 -12.71 5.54 12.72
N TYR A 168 -12.33 5.78 11.46
CA TYR A 168 -11.86 7.08 10.98
C TYR A 168 -12.87 7.78 10.05
N ALA A 169 -14.15 7.43 10.12
CA ALA A 169 -15.16 7.90 9.18
C ALA A 169 -15.25 9.43 9.09
N ASP A 170 -15.26 10.12 10.24
CA ASP A 170 -15.32 11.58 10.29
C ASP A 170 -14.09 12.23 9.64
N GLU A 171 -12.90 11.63 9.79
CA GLU A 171 -11.68 12.13 9.17
C GLU A 171 -11.72 11.96 7.65
N ILE A 172 -12.17 10.80 7.18
CA ILE A 172 -12.24 10.43 5.75
C ILE A 172 -13.29 11.30 5.04
N LEU A 173 -14.52 11.33 5.57
CA LEU A 173 -15.66 12.03 4.97
C LEU A 173 -15.60 13.56 5.17
N GLY A 174 -14.79 14.04 6.13
CA GLY A 174 -14.54 15.46 6.35
C GLY A 174 -13.45 16.05 5.44
N ALA A 175 -12.80 15.24 4.58
CA ALA A 175 -11.66 15.66 3.80
C ALA A 175 -12.06 16.50 2.54
N GLY A 176 -12.33 17.78 2.76
CA GLY A 176 -12.56 18.77 1.68
C GLY A 176 -14.03 18.93 1.26
N SER A 177 -14.27 19.70 0.19
CA SER A 177 -15.58 19.72 -0.50
C SER A 177 -15.84 18.32 -1.09
N PRO A 178 -17.10 17.82 -1.20
CA PRO A 178 -17.37 16.45 -1.64
C PRO A 178 -16.60 16.09 -2.91
N ASP A 179 -15.56 15.27 -2.74
CA ASP A 179 -14.58 14.91 -3.76
C ASP A 179 -14.07 13.50 -3.45
N GLU A 180 -14.57 12.50 -4.20
CA GLU A 180 -14.20 11.09 -4.05
C GLU A 180 -12.68 10.92 -4.04
N ALA A 181 -11.94 11.74 -4.81
CA ALA A 181 -10.48 11.68 -4.85
C ALA A 181 -9.83 12.08 -3.51
N ARG A 182 -10.36 13.11 -2.84
CA ARG A 182 -9.84 13.56 -1.54
C ARG A 182 -10.21 12.61 -0.41
N HIS A 183 -11.43 12.10 -0.41
CA HIS A 183 -11.83 11.05 0.52
C HIS A 183 -10.96 9.81 0.33
N PHE A 184 -10.69 9.41 -0.92
CA PHE A 184 -9.89 8.24 -1.22
C PHE A 184 -8.42 8.39 -0.82
N VAL A 185 -7.82 9.55 -1.09
CA VAL A 185 -6.46 9.87 -0.61
C VAL A 185 -6.42 9.88 0.91
N ARG A 186 -7.39 10.51 1.57
CA ARG A 186 -7.44 10.54 3.04
C ARG A 186 -7.63 9.14 3.63
N LEU A 187 -8.47 8.32 3.03
CA LEU A 187 -8.64 6.91 3.41
C LEU A 187 -7.33 6.15 3.30
N THR A 188 -6.60 6.34 2.21
CA THR A 188 -5.27 5.73 2.01
C THR A 188 -4.31 6.17 3.13
N ASP A 189 -4.31 7.45 3.50
CA ASP A 189 -3.50 7.96 4.62
C ASP A 189 -3.93 7.38 5.98
N VAL A 190 -5.22 7.06 6.17
CA VAL A 190 -5.71 6.32 7.35
C VAL A 190 -5.11 4.91 7.38
N ILE A 191 -5.20 4.16 6.28
CA ILE A 191 -4.69 2.79 6.21
C ILE A 191 -3.16 2.72 6.36
N TYR A 192 -2.44 3.76 5.93
CA TYR A 192 -0.99 3.84 6.07
C TYR A 192 -0.50 4.05 7.52
N ARG A 193 -1.31 4.69 8.38
CA ARG A 193 -0.93 5.04 9.77
C ARG A 193 -1.04 3.85 10.72
#